data_AF-A0A832ESX1-F1
#
_entry.id   AF-A0A832ESX1-F1
#
_cell.length_a   1.000
_cell.length_b   1.000
_cell.length_c   1.000
_cell.angle_alpha   90.00
_cell.angle_beta   90.00
_cell.angle_gamma   90.00
#
_symmetry.space_group_name_H-M   'P 1'
#
loop_
_entity.id
_entity.type
_entity.pdbx_description
1 polymer ?
#
loop_
_entity_poly.entity_id
_entity_poly.type
_entity_poly.pdbx_seq_one_letter_code
_entity_poly.pdbx_strand_id
1 'polypeptide(L)'
;MKTMLKLVMIALAGMAGTASANNLTGMANSKYYRVHPLFHPFPEEDKTLQSIDRFGPVGVGINLVQPAFQMQVKNVEPGSPAAATGKLKPGQIIDSINGRVLKDMDPRQILGDIIAQAEATDGVVKFVVREKAGAPAEEVIVNIPVLGAYSATWPVRCAKSDAIVRNLAAFVAQNGSGNMGLGALFLLSTGEEQDLEVVRGWMQKIAAENKDKTEMTPATWYVGYQGLAFCEYYLRSGDPAILHTIKLYADYMQKTQINGAWGHKGFGSFSYSASGHLNAAGAHVLTFLLLAR
;
A
#
# COMPACT_ATOMS: atom_id res chain seq x y z
N MET A 1 -65.17 -10.19 4.20
CA MET A 1 -63.87 -9.62 3.79
C MET A 1 -62.76 -9.84 4.83
N LYS A 2 -62.84 -10.92 5.60
CA LYS A 2 -61.67 -11.75 5.91
C LYS A 2 -61.31 -12.51 4.61
N THR A 3 -60.04 -12.88 4.43
CA THR A 3 -59.49 -13.72 3.33
C THR A 3 -59.06 -13.01 2.04
N MET A 4 -58.06 -12.11 2.09
CA MET A 4 -57.17 -11.88 0.94
C MET A 4 -55.87 -11.14 1.31
N LEU A 5 -55.13 -11.66 2.30
CA LEU A 5 -53.75 -11.20 2.57
C LEU A 5 -52.96 -12.34 3.23
N LYS A 6 -52.80 -13.44 2.47
CA LYS A 6 -51.92 -14.57 2.82
C LYS A 6 -51.25 -15.03 1.52
N LEU A 7 -50.26 -14.29 1.08
CA LEU A 7 -49.16 -14.80 0.26
C LEU A 7 -48.07 -13.71 0.28
N VAL A 8 -46.81 -14.12 0.43
CA VAL A 8 -45.61 -13.26 0.53
C VAL A 8 -45.38 -12.63 1.91
N MET A 9 -44.94 -13.44 2.88
CA MET A 9 -44.08 -13.03 4.01
C MET A 9 -43.62 -14.29 4.78
N ILE A 10 -43.03 -15.25 4.07
CA ILE A 10 -42.25 -16.35 4.66
C ILE A 10 -41.04 -16.55 3.74
N ALA A 11 -39.91 -15.93 4.09
CA ALA A 11 -38.53 -16.37 3.80
C ALA A 11 -37.55 -15.22 4.06
N LEU A 12 -37.47 -14.74 5.31
CA LEU A 12 -36.29 -13.97 5.76
C LEU A 12 -35.94 -14.39 7.20
N ALA A 13 -35.67 -15.68 7.35
CA ALA A 13 -34.91 -16.23 8.45
C ALA A 13 -33.92 -17.21 7.83
N GLY A 14 -32.65 -16.80 7.71
CA GLY A 14 -31.60 -17.63 7.14
C GLY A 14 -30.58 -16.89 6.28
N MET A 15 -29.98 -15.81 6.78
CA MET A 15 -28.62 -15.43 6.38
C MET A 15 -27.82 -15.11 7.64
N ALA A 16 -27.74 -16.09 8.53
CA ALA A 16 -26.65 -16.20 9.46
C ALA A 16 -25.47 -16.84 8.70
N GLY A 17 -24.39 -16.08 8.53
CA GLY A 17 -23.04 -16.55 8.27
C GLY A 17 -22.86 -17.74 7.31
N THR A 18 -22.91 -17.48 6.00
CA THR A 18 -22.03 -18.22 5.09
C THR A 18 -20.77 -17.39 4.92
N ALA A 19 -19.86 -17.50 5.90
CA ALA A 19 -18.45 -17.32 5.59
C ALA A 19 -18.18 -18.25 4.40
N SER A 20 -17.75 -17.68 3.27
CA SER A 20 -17.36 -18.43 2.09
C SER A 20 -16.40 -19.53 2.55
N ALA A 21 -16.84 -20.78 2.54
CA ALA A 21 -15.98 -21.93 2.67
C ALA A 21 -15.13 -21.99 1.41
N ASN A 22 -14.14 -21.10 1.33
CA ASN A 22 -13.12 -21.15 0.31
C ASN A 22 -12.33 -22.42 0.59
N ASN A 23 -12.52 -23.44 -0.24
CA ASN A 23 -11.63 -24.59 -0.32
C ASN A 23 -10.25 -24.15 -0.85
N LEU A 24 -9.53 -23.33 -0.07
CA LEU A 24 -8.11 -23.00 -0.24
C LEU A 24 -7.28 -24.14 0.35
N THR A 25 -7.54 -25.38 -0.07
CA THR A 25 -6.72 -26.52 0.31
C THR A 25 -5.28 -26.22 -0.09
N GLY A 26 -4.33 -26.45 0.83
CA GLY A 26 -2.91 -26.16 0.66
C GLY A 26 -2.31 -26.67 -0.64
N MET A 27 -1.11 -26.19 -0.96
CA MET A 27 -0.42 -26.59 -2.19
C MET A 27 -0.13 -28.09 -2.14
N ALA A 28 -0.59 -28.84 -3.16
CA ALA A 28 -0.60 -30.31 -3.18
C ALA A 28 0.77 -30.97 -2.90
N ASN A 29 1.87 -30.27 -3.19
CA ASN A 29 3.24 -30.77 -3.00
C ASN A 29 4.00 -30.04 -1.89
N SER A 30 3.33 -29.24 -1.07
CA SER A 30 3.99 -28.47 -0.02
C SER A 30 4.02 -29.20 1.30
N LYS A 31 5.20 -29.18 1.96
CA LYS A 31 5.35 -29.69 3.33
C LYS A 31 4.96 -28.63 4.37
N TYR A 32 5.07 -27.36 3.98
CA TYR A 32 4.77 -26.20 4.81
C TYR A 32 3.33 -25.70 4.64
N TYR A 33 2.87 -25.41 3.42
CA TYR A 33 1.61 -24.71 3.18
C TYR A 33 0.39 -25.64 3.32
N ARG A 34 -0.44 -25.39 4.34
CA ARG A 34 -1.74 -26.06 4.55
C ARG A 34 -2.90 -25.31 3.92
N VAL A 35 -2.70 -24.03 3.62
CA VAL A 35 -3.62 -23.20 2.83
C VAL A 35 -2.90 -22.65 1.61
N HIS A 36 -3.65 -22.42 0.53
CA HIS A 36 -3.09 -21.79 -0.65
C HIS A 36 -2.58 -20.37 -0.29
N PRO A 37 -1.33 -20.01 -0.65
CA PRO A 37 -0.80 -18.68 -0.36
C PRO A 37 -1.61 -17.58 -1.05
N LEU A 38 -1.84 -16.47 -0.35
CA LEU A 38 -2.70 -15.37 -0.83
C LEU A 38 -2.00 -14.51 -1.88
N PHE A 39 -0.69 -14.30 -1.72
CA PHE A 39 0.09 -13.34 -2.50
C PHE A 39 0.85 -14.05 -3.61
N HIS A 40 1.08 -13.36 -4.73
CA HIS A 40 1.99 -13.82 -5.78
C HIS A 40 2.98 -12.70 -6.17
N PRO A 41 4.30 -12.95 -6.14
CA PRO A 41 4.95 -14.17 -5.67
C PRO A 41 4.78 -14.39 -4.14
N PHE A 42 4.85 -15.65 -3.72
CA PHE A 42 4.89 -16.06 -2.30
C PHE A 42 6.23 -16.67 -1.92
N PRO A 43 6.60 -16.67 -0.61
CA PRO A 43 7.82 -17.30 -0.15
C PRO A 43 7.85 -18.78 -0.50
N GLU A 44 8.94 -19.25 -1.12
CA GLU A 44 9.15 -20.64 -1.49
C GLU A 44 9.74 -21.42 -0.30
N GLU A 45 9.19 -22.59 0.03
CA GLU A 45 9.55 -23.33 1.27
C GLU A 45 10.92 -24.01 1.20
N ASP A 46 11.49 -24.15 0.02
CA ASP A 46 12.79 -24.79 -0.27
C ASP A 46 13.92 -23.77 -0.52
N LYS A 47 13.58 -22.48 -0.66
CA LYS A 47 14.60 -21.43 -0.75
C LYS A 47 15.44 -21.36 0.52
N THR A 48 16.74 -21.20 0.35
CA THR A 48 17.71 -21.12 1.45
C THR A 48 17.58 -19.83 2.25
N LEU A 49 17.25 -18.73 1.57
CA LEU A 49 17.09 -17.41 2.16
C LEU A 49 16.06 -16.61 1.37
N GLN A 50 15.10 -16.04 2.07
CA GLN A 50 14.19 -15.00 1.58
C GLN A 50 14.10 -13.90 2.63
N SER A 51 13.87 -12.66 2.22
CA SER A 51 13.75 -11.56 3.18
C SER A 51 12.38 -10.89 3.15
N ILE A 52 11.90 -10.56 4.33
CA ILE A 52 10.84 -9.59 4.57
C ILE A 52 11.56 -8.35 5.09
N ASP A 53 11.78 -7.38 4.22
CA ASP A 53 12.71 -6.28 4.52
C ASP A 53 12.19 -5.31 5.58
N ARG A 54 10.87 -5.23 5.75
CA ARG A 54 10.20 -4.34 6.70
C ARG A 54 9.02 -5.03 7.36
N PHE A 55 9.12 -5.28 8.65
CA PHE A 55 8.02 -5.79 9.47
C PHE A 55 7.19 -4.64 10.05
N GLY A 56 6.51 -3.91 9.16
CA GLY A 56 5.56 -2.84 9.50
C GLY A 56 6.12 -1.80 10.48
N PRO A 57 5.32 -1.30 11.44
CA PRO A 57 5.73 -0.26 12.38
C PRO A 57 6.76 -0.74 13.42
N VAL A 58 7.08 -2.04 13.46
CA VAL A 58 8.10 -2.59 14.37
C VAL A 58 9.50 -2.10 13.97
N GLY A 59 9.76 -1.97 12.66
CA GLY A 59 11.02 -1.53 12.10
C GLY A 59 12.15 -2.55 12.18
N VAL A 60 11.83 -3.81 11.87
CA VAL A 60 12.76 -4.93 11.79
C VAL A 60 12.61 -5.61 10.44
N GLY A 61 13.70 -5.95 9.77
CA GLY A 61 13.67 -6.90 8.67
C GLY A 61 13.88 -8.32 9.18
N ILE A 62 13.22 -9.29 8.56
CA ILE A 62 13.28 -10.71 8.94
C ILE A 62 13.76 -11.53 7.76
N ASN A 63 14.84 -12.28 7.97
CA ASN A 63 15.27 -13.34 7.08
C ASN A 63 14.47 -14.60 7.39
N LEU A 64 14.00 -15.25 6.34
CA LEU A 64 13.36 -16.55 6.36
C LEU A 64 14.38 -17.57 5.83
N VAL A 65 14.87 -18.44 6.71
CA VAL A 65 15.91 -19.43 6.43
C VAL A 65 15.38 -20.86 6.58
N GLN A 66 16.19 -21.83 6.15
CA GLN A 66 15.89 -23.24 6.33
C GLN A 66 16.18 -23.73 7.76
N PRO A 67 15.49 -24.77 8.26
CA PRO A 67 14.25 -25.39 7.73
C PRO A 67 13.11 -24.39 7.49
N ALA A 68 12.30 -24.62 6.44
CA ALA A 68 11.26 -23.74 5.92
C ALA A 68 10.76 -22.63 6.87
N PHE A 69 11.21 -21.40 6.59
CA PHE A 69 10.81 -20.15 7.24
C PHE A 69 11.13 -20.03 8.74
N GLN A 70 12.26 -20.58 9.18
CA GLN A 70 12.87 -20.13 10.44
C GLN A 70 13.21 -18.64 10.34
N MET A 71 12.95 -17.91 11.42
CA MET A 71 13.11 -16.46 11.44
C MET A 71 14.47 -16.05 12.01
N GLN A 72 15.10 -15.08 11.36
CA GLN A 72 16.31 -14.43 11.84
C GLN A 72 16.20 -12.91 11.65
N VAL A 73 16.68 -12.12 12.60
CA VAL A 73 16.77 -10.67 12.47
C VAL A 73 17.72 -10.35 11.30
N LYS A 74 17.20 -9.71 10.26
CA LYS A 74 17.99 -9.23 9.11
C LYS A 74 18.64 -7.89 9.43
N ASN A 75 17.83 -6.93 9.83
CA ASN A 75 18.22 -5.55 10.10
C ASN A 75 17.25 -4.93 11.10
N VAL A 76 17.71 -3.87 11.77
CA VAL A 76 16.89 -3.02 12.63
C VAL A 76 16.92 -1.61 12.03
N GLU A 77 15.75 -1.03 11.78
CA GLU A 77 15.63 0.26 11.11
C GLU A 77 16.00 1.41 12.07
N PRO A 78 16.88 2.34 11.68
CA PRO A 78 17.21 3.48 12.53
C PRO A 78 15.97 4.32 12.89
N GLY A 79 15.84 4.70 14.16
CA GLY A 79 14.70 5.47 14.65
C GLY A 79 13.39 4.69 14.82
N SER A 80 13.40 3.37 14.59
CA SER A 80 12.23 2.51 14.79
C SER A 80 11.97 2.15 16.25
N PRO A 81 10.76 1.66 16.58
CA PRO A 81 10.47 1.05 17.87
C PRO A 81 11.43 -0.09 18.25
N ALA A 82 11.83 -0.92 17.29
CA ALA A 82 12.81 -1.97 17.56
C ALA A 82 14.20 -1.43 17.90
N ALA A 83 14.65 -0.39 17.19
CA ALA A 83 15.93 0.27 17.49
C ALA A 83 15.94 0.87 18.89
N ALA A 84 14.82 1.43 19.34
CA ALA A 84 14.67 2.01 20.69
C ALA A 84 14.88 0.99 21.81
N THR A 85 14.71 -0.32 21.55
CA THR A 85 15.00 -1.36 22.55
C THR A 85 16.50 -1.56 22.79
N GLY A 86 17.34 -1.33 21.78
CA GLY A 86 18.78 -1.63 21.82
C GLY A 86 19.13 -3.12 21.93
N LYS A 87 18.14 -4.02 21.89
CA LYS A 87 18.31 -5.46 22.17
C LYS A 87 18.28 -6.34 20.93
N LEU A 88 17.55 -5.93 19.89
CA LEU A 88 17.50 -6.65 18.63
C LEU A 88 18.74 -6.34 17.78
N LYS A 89 19.39 -7.39 17.26
CA LYS A 89 20.61 -7.30 16.48
C LYS A 89 20.54 -8.22 15.25
N PRO A 90 21.08 -7.79 14.09
CA PRO A 90 21.22 -8.66 12.92
C PRO A 90 21.87 -9.99 13.28
N GLY A 91 21.30 -11.09 12.79
CA GLY A 91 21.81 -12.44 13.00
C GLY A 91 21.13 -13.22 14.13
N GLN A 92 20.43 -12.56 15.06
CA GLN A 92 19.68 -13.25 16.12
C GLN A 92 18.58 -14.14 15.53
N ILE A 93 18.46 -15.36 16.04
CA ILE A 93 17.38 -16.29 15.72
C ILE A 93 16.13 -15.83 16.48
N ILE A 94 15.00 -15.74 15.78
CA ILE A 94 13.71 -15.42 16.38
C ILE A 94 12.94 -16.73 16.54
N ASP A 95 12.74 -17.16 17.78
CA ASP A 95 12.00 -18.38 18.10
C ASP A 95 10.51 -18.19 17.94
N SER A 96 9.99 -17.03 18.37
CA SER A 96 8.59 -16.68 18.20
C SER A 96 8.39 -15.17 18.29
N ILE A 97 7.27 -14.70 17.74
CA ILE A 97 6.79 -13.32 17.87
C ILE A 97 5.35 -13.40 18.39
N ASN A 98 5.08 -12.79 19.54
CA ASN A 98 3.83 -12.94 20.29
C ASN A 98 3.42 -14.42 20.49
N GLY A 99 4.40 -15.29 20.74
CA GLY A 99 4.20 -16.72 20.91
C GLY A 99 3.84 -17.49 19.63
N ARG A 100 3.79 -16.82 18.47
CA ARG A 100 3.54 -17.44 17.17
C ARG A 100 4.84 -17.77 16.46
N VAL A 101 4.84 -18.90 15.77
CA VAL A 101 5.85 -19.31 14.78
C VAL A 101 5.26 -19.18 13.37
N LEU A 102 6.11 -19.08 12.36
CA LEU A 102 5.67 -19.09 10.97
C LEU A 102 5.35 -20.53 10.56
N LYS A 103 4.07 -20.89 10.43
CA LYS A 103 3.66 -22.24 10.05
C LYS A 103 2.37 -22.23 9.25
N ASP A 104 2.22 -23.22 8.37
CA ASP A 104 0.97 -23.62 7.69
C ASP A 104 0.40 -22.63 6.64
N MET A 105 0.85 -21.37 6.61
CA MET A 105 0.36 -20.32 5.69
C MET A 105 1.44 -19.27 5.38
N ASP A 106 1.18 -18.36 4.43
CA ASP A 106 2.17 -17.33 4.04
C ASP A 106 2.69 -16.56 5.27
N PRO A 107 4.03 -16.54 5.50
CA PRO A 107 4.65 -15.82 6.60
C PRO A 107 4.16 -14.37 6.77
N ARG A 108 3.88 -13.68 5.67
CA ARG A 108 3.44 -12.27 5.70
C ARG A 108 2.05 -12.11 6.30
N GLN A 109 1.17 -13.10 6.15
CA GLN A 109 -0.15 -13.08 6.79
C GLN A 109 0.00 -13.19 8.31
N ILE A 110 0.82 -14.13 8.78
CA ILE A 110 1.08 -14.34 10.21
C ILE A 110 1.67 -13.08 10.86
N LEU A 111 2.65 -12.47 10.19
CA LEU A 111 3.26 -11.22 10.63
C LEU A 111 2.26 -10.06 10.60
N GLY A 112 1.49 -9.92 9.52
CA GLY A 112 0.42 -8.93 9.40
C GLY A 112 -0.62 -9.04 10.52
N ASP A 113 -1.03 -10.26 10.87
CA ASP A 113 -1.95 -10.52 11.99
C ASP A 113 -1.36 -10.08 13.33
N ILE A 114 -0.07 -10.34 13.57
CA ILE A 114 0.61 -9.95 14.81
C ILE A 114 0.57 -8.43 14.97
N ILE A 115 0.89 -7.69 13.89
CA ILE A 115 0.80 -6.22 13.88
C ILE A 115 -0.65 -5.80 14.12
N ALA A 116 -1.60 -6.37 13.38
CA ALA A 116 -3.00 -5.98 13.47
C ALA A 116 -3.60 -6.21 14.88
N GLN A 117 -3.21 -7.29 15.55
CA GLN A 117 -3.61 -7.59 16.93
C GLN A 117 -2.95 -6.63 17.91
N ALA A 118 -1.63 -6.41 17.82
CA ALA A 118 -0.92 -5.48 18.70
C ALA A 118 -1.45 -4.04 18.56
N GLU A 119 -1.67 -3.56 17.33
CA GLU A 119 -2.26 -2.23 17.08
C GLU A 119 -3.69 -2.11 17.64
N ALA A 120 -4.41 -3.22 17.79
CA ALA A 120 -5.77 -3.26 18.31
C ALA A 120 -5.84 -3.28 19.84
N THR A 121 -4.76 -3.68 20.53
CA THR A 121 -4.73 -3.87 21.98
C THR A 121 -3.81 -2.88 22.67
N ASP A 122 -2.55 -3.26 22.86
CA ASP A 122 -1.58 -2.66 23.76
C ASP A 122 -0.30 -2.21 23.03
N GLY A 123 -0.21 -2.47 21.72
CA GLY A 123 0.95 -2.16 20.91
C GLY A 123 2.13 -3.08 21.18
N VAL A 124 1.96 -4.17 21.93
CA VAL A 124 3.08 -5.00 22.37
C VAL A 124 3.41 -6.07 21.32
N VAL A 125 4.63 -6.00 20.79
CA VAL A 125 5.23 -7.04 19.95
C VAL A 125 6.42 -7.65 20.71
N LYS A 126 6.18 -8.80 21.30
CA LYS A 126 7.16 -9.58 22.06
C LYS A 126 7.89 -10.57 21.17
N PHE A 127 9.19 -10.37 21.03
CA PHE A 127 10.11 -11.31 20.42
C PHE A 127 10.70 -12.24 21.48
N VAL A 128 10.84 -13.52 21.14
CA VAL A 128 11.71 -14.45 21.85
C VAL A 128 12.90 -14.73 20.93
N VAL A 129 14.09 -14.28 21.30
CA VAL A 129 15.29 -14.34 20.45
C VAL A 129 16.43 -15.11 21.10
N ARG A 130 17.32 -15.64 20.25
CA ARG A 130 18.58 -16.28 20.66
C ARG A 130 19.73 -15.72 19.81
N GLU A 131 20.88 -15.51 20.43
CA GLU A 131 22.11 -15.10 19.71
C GLU A 131 22.56 -16.14 18.67
N LYS A 132 22.39 -17.43 18.99
CA LYS A 132 22.71 -18.56 18.11
C LYS A 132 21.98 -19.83 18.58
N ALA A 133 22.00 -20.87 17.76
CA ALA A 133 21.42 -22.16 18.12
C ALA A 133 22.04 -22.68 19.44
N GLY A 134 21.18 -23.08 20.38
CA GLY A 134 21.58 -23.55 21.71
C GLY A 134 21.90 -22.45 22.75
N ALA A 135 21.87 -21.17 22.37
CA ALA A 135 21.97 -20.07 23.35
C ALA A 135 20.67 -19.93 24.16
N PRO A 136 20.72 -19.34 25.39
CA PRO A 136 19.53 -18.99 26.14
C PRO A 136 18.62 -18.04 25.34
N ALA A 137 17.30 -18.25 25.49
CA ALA A 137 16.31 -17.35 24.90
C ALA A 137 16.16 -16.08 25.74
N GLU A 138 16.06 -14.94 25.07
CA GLU A 138 15.77 -13.63 25.67
C GLU A 138 14.43 -13.11 25.15
N GLU A 139 13.62 -12.54 26.04
CA GLU A 139 12.42 -11.81 25.66
C GLU A 139 12.74 -10.32 25.38
N VAL A 140 12.36 -9.85 24.20
CA VAL A 140 12.48 -8.45 23.80
C VAL A 140 11.09 -7.90 23.46
N ILE A 141 10.67 -6.88 24.19
CA ILE A 141 9.39 -6.21 23.98
C ILE A 141 9.62 -4.97 23.12
N VAL A 142 8.93 -4.91 21.98
CA VAL A 142 8.87 -3.74 21.10
C VAL A 142 7.47 -3.16 21.17
N ASN A 143 7.36 -1.86 21.49
CA ASN A 143 6.07 -1.17 21.58
C ASN A 143 5.79 -0.38 20.29
N ILE A 144 4.76 -0.75 19.55
CA ILE A 144 4.29 -0.04 18.36
C ILE A 144 3.08 0.86 18.69
N PRO A 145 2.78 1.87 17.86
CA PRO A 145 1.60 2.71 18.07
C PRO A 145 0.29 1.90 18.06
N VAL A 146 -0.60 2.17 19.01
CA VAL A 146 -1.95 1.58 19.05
C VAL A 146 -2.87 2.40 18.15
N LEU A 147 -3.39 1.79 17.10
CA LEU A 147 -4.30 2.42 16.13
C LEU A 147 -5.75 1.94 16.26
N GLY A 148 -6.01 0.98 17.14
CA GLY A 148 -7.29 0.31 17.29
C GLY A 148 -7.45 -0.90 16.34
N ALA A 149 -8.61 -1.54 16.41
CA ALA A 149 -8.95 -2.67 15.55
C ALA A 149 -9.54 -2.20 14.20
N TYR A 150 -9.42 -3.05 13.17
CA TYR A 150 -10.21 -2.87 11.96
C TYR A 150 -11.70 -3.10 12.28
N SER A 151 -12.56 -2.19 11.83
CA SER A 151 -14.01 -2.29 11.98
C SER A 151 -14.61 -3.20 10.91
N ALA A 152 -15.82 -3.72 11.15
CA ALA A 152 -16.55 -4.52 10.16
C ALA A 152 -16.85 -3.79 8.83
N THR A 153 -16.83 -2.45 8.82
CA THR A 153 -17.04 -1.62 7.63
C THR A 153 -15.76 -1.22 6.89
N TRP A 154 -14.60 -1.71 7.34
CA TRP A 154 -13.31 -1.41 6.72
C TRP A 154 -13.34 -1.65 5.18
N PRO A 155 -12.70 -0.80 4.35
CA PRO A 155 -11.83 0.33 4.73
C PRO A 155 -12.54 1.61 5.12
N VAL A 156 -13.85 1.70 4.90
CA VAL A 156 -14.62 2.95 5.05
C VAL A 156 -15.27 3.01 6.45
N ARG A 157 -15.28 4.19 7.08
CA ARG A 157 -15.79 4.37 8.47
C ARG A 157 -15.04 3.48 9.47
N CYS A 158 -13.72 3.58 9.47
CA CYS A 158 -12.87 2.79 10.36
C CYS A 158 -11.84 3.72 11.01
N ALA A 159 -11.89 3.89 12.33
CA ALA A 159 -10.97 4.78 13.05
C ALA A 159 -9.50 4.44 12.81
N LYS A 160 -9.17 3.15 12.67
CA LYS A 160 -7.83 2.71 12.29
C LYS A 160 -7.44 3.17 10.88
N SER A 161 -8.32 3.00 9.90
CA SER A 161 -8.08 3.51 8.54
C SER A 161 -7.87 5.02 8.54
N ASP A 162 -8.71 5.75 9.26
CA ASP A 162 -8.63 7.21 9.36
C ASP A 162 -7.30 7.65 9.98
N ALA A 163 -6.84 6.96 11.04
CA ALA A 163 -5.54 7.19 11.66
C ALA A 163 -4.38 6.91 10.69
N ILE A 164 -4.44 5.82 9.91
CA ILE A 164 -3.43 5.50 8.89
C ILE A 164 -3.37 6.60 7.82
N VAL A 165 -4.54 7.02 7.29
CA VAL A 165 -4.64 8.08 6.28
C VAL A 165 -4.08 9.39 6.85
N ARG A 166 -4.46 9.77 8.07
CA ARG A 166 -4.00 11.01 8.70
C ARG A 166 -2.50 11.02 8.94
N ASN A 167 -1.94 9.90 9.41
CA ASN A 167 -0.50 9.75 9.63
C ASN A 167 0.29 9.84 8.33
N LEU A 168 -0.19 9.17 7.26
CA LEU A 168 0.44 9.26 5.94
C LEU A 168 0.35 10.69 5.38
N ALA A 169 -0.77 11.38 5.58
CA ALA A 169 -0.95 12.74 5.07
C ALA A 169 -0.07 13.75 5.81
N ALA A 170 0.09 13.61 7.12
CA ALA A 170 1.09 14.38 7.88
C ALA A 170 2.52 14.10 7.39
N PHE A 171 2.85 12.84 7.12
CA PHE A 171 4.16 12.46 6.59
C PHE A 171 4.42 13.07 5.21
N VAL A 172 3.46 12.95 4.29
CA VAL A 172 3.56 13.49 2.92
C VAL A 172 3.64 15.02 2.92
N ALA A 173 2.89 15.70 3.79
CA ALA A 173 2.97 17.15 3.92
C ALA A 173 4.36 17.63 4.33
N GLN A 174 5.05 16.88 5.19
CA GLN A 174 6.40 17.21 5.67
C GLN A 174 7.51 16.79 4.69
N ASN A 175 7.34 15.67 3.98
CA ASN A 175 8.40 15.06 3.17
C ASN A 175 8.24 15.31 1.66
N GLY A 176 7.13 15.93 1.25
CA GLY A 176 6.82 16.26 -0.14
C GLY A 176 6.03 15.19 -0.88
N SER A 177 5.58 15.55 -2.09
CA SER A 177 4.67 14.73 -2.91
C SER A 177 5.27 13.42 -3.46
N GLY A 178 6.57 13.18 -3.28
CA GLY A 178 7.27 12.07 -3.92
C GLY A 178 7.24 12.11 -5.45
N ASN A 179 7.61 11.01 -6.09
CA ASN A 179 7.64 10.90 -7.55
C ASN A 179 6.23 10.83 -8.14
N MET A 180 6.09 11.31 -9.39
CA MET A 180 4.85 11.25 -10.18
C MET A 180 3.63 11.92 -9.53
N GLY A 181 3.81 12.79 -8.52
CA GLY A 181 2.71 13.56 -7.93
C GLY A 181 1.72 12.75 -7.10
N LEU A 182 2.04 11.50 -6.76
CA LEU A 182 1.15 10.62 -6.00
C LEU A 182 0.82 11.17 -4.61
N GLY A 183 1.77 11.84 -3.95
CA GLY A 183 1.52 12.49 -2.68
C GLY A 183 0.52 13.64 -2.79
N ALA A 184 0.58 14.47 -3.84
CA ALA A 184 -0.41 15.51 -4.08
C ALA A 184 -1.80 14.90 -4.34
N LEU A 185 -1.89 13.86 -5.17
CA LEU A 185 -3.16 13.16 -5.42
C LEU A 185 -3.73 12.55 -4.13
N PHE A 186 -2.88 11.97 -3.29
CA PHE A 186 -3.28 11.45 -1.98
C PHE A 186 -3.75 12.53 -1.01
N LEU A 187 -3.04 13.66 -0.89
CA LEU A 187 -3.46 14.78 -0.05
C LEU A 187 -4.77 15.41 -0.53
N LEU A 188 -5.00 15.48 -1.85
CA LEU A 188 -6.26 15.94 -2.40
C LEU A 188 -7.42 15.01 -2.02
N SER A 189 -7.19 13.69 -1.99
CA SER A 189 -8.21 12.68 -1.72
C SER A 189 -8.61 12.58 -0.25
N THR A 190 -7.86 13.17 0.69
CA THR A 190 -8.27 13.22 2.11
C THR A 190 -9.51 14.08 2.32
N GLY A 191 -9.76 15.05 1.45
CA GLY A 191 -10.86 16.01 1.60
C GLY A 191 -10.62 17.09 2.67
N GLU A 192 -9.47 17.09 3.33
CA GLU A 192 -9.13 18.03 4.39
C GLU A 192 -8.58 19.34 3.82
N GLU A 193 -8.91 20.47 4.45
CA GLU A 193 -8.48 21.80 3.96
C GLU A 193 -6.99 22.04 4.23
N GLN A 194 -6.48 21.59 5.37
CA GLN A 194 -5.05 21.67 5.71
C GLN A 194 -4.16 20.95 4.69
N ASP A 195 -4.65 19.85 4.11
CA ASP A 195 -3.92 19.09 3.09
C ASP A 195 -4.00 19.78 1.73
N LEU A 196 -5.15 20.40 1.41
CA LEU A 196 -5.30 21.21 0.20
C LEU A 196 -4.33 22.39 0.19
N GLU A 197 -4.11 23.06 1.31
CA GLU A 197 -3.18 24.20 1.40
C GLU A 197 -1.72 23.80 1.14
N VAL A 198 -1.31 22.61 1.57
CA VAL A 198 0.00 22.06 1.23
C VAL A 198 0.12 21.85 -0.29
N VAL A 199 -0.90 21.23 -0.89
CA VAL A 199 -0.94 20.99 -2.34
C VAL A 199 -0.97 22.31 -3.11
N ARG A 200 -1.74 23.31 -2.67
CA ARG A 200 -1.77 24.66 -3.24
C ARG A 200 -0.37 25.26 -3.33
N GLY A 201 0.41 25.18 -2.24
CA GLY A 201 1.80 25.63 -2.24
C GLY A 201 2.66 24.93 -3.31
N TRP A 202 2.50 23.63 -3.49
CA TRP A 202 3.20 22.89 -4.55
C TRP A 202 2.74 23.29 -5.95
N MET A 203 1.44 23.45 -6.17
CA MET A 203 0.88 23.82 -7.47
C MET A 203 1.27 25.23 -7.89
N GLN A 204 1.32 26.18 -6.96
CA GLN A 204 1.81 27.54 -7.21
C GLN A 204 3.28 27.56 -7.64
N LYS A 205 4.12 26.74 -6.98
CA LYS A 205 5.52 26.58 -7.40
C LYS A 205 5.62 26.01 -8.81
N ILE A 206 4.87 24.94 -9.11
CA ILE A 206 4.86 24.30 -10.44
C ILE A 206 4.37 25.28 -11.51
N ALA A 207 3.30 26.02 -11.24
CA ALA A 207 2.76 27.02 -12.14
C ALA A 207 3.80 28.11 -12.45
N ALA A 208 4.50 28.62 -11.43
CA ALA A 208 5.55 29.60 -11.59
C ALA A 208 6.75 29.07 -12.43
N GLU A 209 7.14 27.82 -12.22
CA GLU A 209 8.23 27.16 -12.98
C GLU A 209 7.86 26.90 -14.45
N ASN A 210 6.58 26.79 -14.77
CA ASN A 210 6.09 26.49 -16.12
C ASN A 210 5.53 27.72 -16.86
N LYS A 211 5.40 28.88 -16.21
CA LYS A 211 4.70 30.05 -16.75
C LYS A 211 5.15 30.49 -18.15
N ASP A 212 6.45 30.42 -18.42
CA ASP A 212 7.05 30.86 -19.70
C ASP A 212 7.30 29.69 -20.67
N LYS A 213 7.00 28.45 -20.25
CA LYS A 213 7.18 27.27 -21.10
C LYS A 213 6.10 27.23 -22.17
N THR A 214 6.51 26.94 -23.40
CA THR A 214 5.63 26.74 -24.55
C THR A 214 5.48 25.27 -24.92
N GLU A 215 6.40 24.41 -24.46
CA GLU A 215 6.36 22.97 -24.65
C GLU A 215 6.93 22.21 -23.44
N MET A 216 6.53 20.95 -23.30
CA MET A 216 7.07 20.02 -22.30
C MET A 216 7.19 18.61 -22.90
N THR A 217 8.10 17.81 -22.36
CA THR A 217 8.32 16.40 -22.80
C THR A 217 8.29 15.39 -21.63
N PRO A 218 7.27 15.42 -20.75
CA PRO A 218 7.17 14.52 -19.61
C PRO A 218 6.98 13.06 -20.05
N ALA A 219 7.51 12.12 -19.27
CA ALA A 219 7.18 10.70 -19.45
C ALA A 219 5.70 10.45 -19.11
N THR A 220 5.09 9.46 -19.77
CA THR A 220 3.65 9.21 -19.68
C THR A 220 3.16 8.85 -18.30
N TRP A 221 4.00 8.19 -17.49
CA TRP A 221 3.72 7.95 -16.07
C TRP A 221 3.56 9.24 -15.25
N TYR A 222 4.37 10.25 -15.54
CA TYR A 222 4.26 11.55 -14.88
C TYR A 222 3.01 12.28 -15.36
N VAL A 223 2.72 12.26 -16.66
CA VAL A 223 1.49 12.88 -17.17
C VAL A 223 0.24 12.23 -16.60
N GLY A 224 0.20 10.89 -16.55
CA GLY A 224 -0.89 10.15 -15.96
C GLY A 224 -1.14 10.57 -14.52
N TYR A 225 -0.17 10.40 -13.62
CA TYR A 225 -0.42 10.65 -12.20
C TYR A 225 -0.36 12.15 -11.79
N GLN A 226 0.61 12.92 -12.29
CA GLN A 226 0.71 14.36 -11.98
C GLN A 226 -0.38 15.15 -12.69
N GLY A 227 -0.68 14.82 -13.94
CA GLY A 227 -1.76 15.46 -14.68
C GLY A 227 -3.11 15.25 -13.99
N LEU A 228 -3.39 14.04 -13.49
CA LEU A 228 -4.56 13.79 -12.63
C LEU A 228 -4.54 14.72 -11.41
N ALA A 229 -3.43 14.78 -10.67
CA ALA A 229 -3.32 15.65 -9.48
C ALA A 229 -3.54 17.14 -9.81
N PHE A 230 -3.07 17.63 -10.96
CA PHE A 230 -3.28 19.01 -11.41
C PHE A 230 -4.76 19.29 -11.68
N CYS A 231 -5.44 18.36 -12.37
CA CYS A 231 -6.86 18.51 -12.69
C CYS A 231 -7.71 18.44 -11.41
N GLU A 232 -7.47 17.46 -10.54
CA GLU A 232 -8.17 17.32 -9.25
C GLU A 232 -7.97 18.56 -8.37
N TYR A 233 -6.75 19.12 -8.35
CA TYR A 233 -6.48 20.37 -7.65
C TYR A 233 -7.29 21.54 -8.24
N TYR A 234 -7.32 21.70 -9.56
CA TYR A 234 -8.10 22.76 -10.20
C TYR A 234 -9.60 22.60 -9.90
N LEU A 235 -10.14 21.39 -10.06
CA LEU A 235 -11.55 21.11 -9.80
C LEU A 235 -11.94 21.39 -8.34
N ARG A 236 -11.05 21.09 -7.39
CA ARG A 236 -11.30 21.32 -5.96
C ARG A 236 -11.11 22.77 -5.53
N SER A 237 -10.14 23.48 -6.11
CA SER A 237 -9.72 24.81 -5.63
C SER A 237 -10.16 25.99 -6.51
N GLY A 238 -10.50 25.75 -7.78
CA GLY A 238 -10.75 26.78 -8.78
C GLY A 238 -9.53 27.61 -9.18
N ASP A 239 -8.31 27.24 -8.76
CA ASP A 239 -7.10 28.04 -8.98
C ASP A 239 -6.61 27.97 -10.45
N PRO A 240 -6.77 29.06 -11.24
CA PRO A 240 -6.44 29.04 -12.65
C PRO A 240 -4.94 29.00 -12.94
N ALA A 241 -4.07 29.23 -11.95
CA ALA A 241 -2.62 29.28 -12.16
C ALA A 241 -2.07 27.96 -12.74
N ILE A 242 -2.69 26.82 -12.42
CA ILE A 242 -2.24 25.52 -12.90
C ILE A 242 -2.67 25.20 -14.34
N LEU A 243 -3.65 25.92 -14.90
CA LEU A 243 -4.26 25.61 -16.20
C LEU A 243 -3.24 25.62 -17.35
N HIS A 244 -2.25 26.52 -17.29
CA HIS A 244 -1.17 26.54 -18.29
C HIS A 244 -0.37 25.24 -18.28
N THR A 245 -0.05 24.71 -17.09
CA THR A 245 0.67 23.43 -16.97
C THR A 245 -0.18 22.27 -17.47
N ILE A 246 -1.48 22.24 -17.15
CA ILE A 246 -2.43 21.24 -17.65
C ILE A 246 -2.44 21.26 -19.18
N LYS A 247 -2.54 22.45 -19.79
CA LYS A 247 -2.53 22.61 -21.25
C LYS A 247 -1.24 22.10 -21.88
N LEU A 248 -0.07 22.42 -21.30
CA LEU A 248 1.22 21.91 -21.79
C LEU A 248 1.27 20.37 -21.80
N TYR A 249 0.74 19.73 -20.76
CA TYR A 249 0.66 18.27 -20.68
C TYR A 249 -0.31 17.69 -21.72
N ALA A 250 -1.49 18.30 -21.86
CA ALA A 250 -2.52 17.85 -22.80
C ALA A 250 -2.05 17.99 -24.25
N ASP A 251 -1.50 19.14 -24.62
CA ASP A 251 -0.97 19.42 -25.97
C ASP A 251 0.13 18.41 -26.34
N TYR A 252 1.04 18.12 -25.40
CA TYR A 252 2.11 17.14 -25.64
C TYR A 252 1.59 15.72 -25.79
N MET A 253 0.62 15.30 -24.97
CA MET A 253 0.02 13.97 -25.08
C MET A 253 -0.79 13.83 -26.36
N GLN A 254 -1.53 14.85 -26.79
CA GLN A 254 -2.21 14.83 -28.07
C GLN A 254 -1.21 14.69 -29.24
N LYS A 255 -0.10 15.45 -29.20
CA LYS A 255 0.96 15.39 -30.22
C LYS A 255 1.65 14.03 -30.31
N THR A 256 1.79 13.33 -29.18
CA THR A 256 2.57 12.08 -29.06
C THR A 256 1.71 10.82 -29.02
N GLN A 257 0.39 10.97 -29.20
CA GLN A 257 -0.50 9.82 -29.32
C GLN A 257 -0.22 9.06 -30.60
N ILE A 258 -0.09 7.74 -30.50
CA ILE A 258 0.15 6.85 -31.63
C ILE A 258 -0.90 5.74 -31.58
N ASN A 259 -1.64 5.55 -32.67
CA ASN A 259 -2.71 4.54 -32.79
C ASN A 259 -3.68 4.51 -31.59
N GLY A 260 -4.02 5.68 -31.04
CA GLY A 260 -4.96 5.82 -29.93
C GLY A 260 -4.37 5.61 -28.52
N ALA A 261 -3.06 5.42 -28.38
CA ALA A 261 -2.42 5.19 -27.08
C ALA A 261 -1.01 5.82 -26.97
N TRP A 262 -0.32 5.58 -25.84
CA TRP A 262 1.01 6.09 -25.55
C TRP A 262 1.94 5.01 -24.99
N GLY A 263 3.19 4.99 -25.45
CA GLY A 263 4.24 4.19 -24.84
C GLY A 263 4.82 4.84 -23.57
N HIS A 264 5.77 4.16 -22.90
CA HIS A 264 6.38 4.62 -21.64
C HIS A 264 7.00 6.03 -21.69
N LYS A 265 7.46 6.48 -22.87
CA LYS A 265 8.04 7.80 -23.11
C LYS A 265 7.41 8.52 -24.30
N GLY A 266 6.15 8.19 -24.65
CA GLY A 266 5.48 8.81 -25.80
C GLY A 266 5.99 8.37 -27.18
N PHE A 267 6.79 7.30 -27.26
CA PHE A 267 7.18 6.67 -28.53
C PHE A 267 6.31 5.43 -28.81
N GLY A 268 6.01 5.18 -30.09
CA GLY A 268 5.14 4.10 -30.54
C GLY A 268 5.87 2.77 -30.57
N SER A 269 5.93 2.07 -29.43
CA SER A 269 6.36 0.69 -29.38
C SER A 269 5.18 -0.22 -29.10
N PHE A 270 5.20 -1.40 -29.71
CA PHE A 270 4.12 -2.40 -29.64
C PHE A 270 4.49 -3.61 -28.77
N SER A 271 5.62 -3.56 -28.05
CA SER A 271 6.06 -4.65 -27.15
C SER A 271 5.31 -4.62 -25.81
N TYR A 272 4.92 -5.78 -25.27
CA TYR A 272 4.20 -5.89 -23.99
C TYR A 272 4.94 -5.22 -22.81
N SER A 273 6.25 -5.40 -22.71
CA SER A 273 7.09 -4.79 -21.67
C SER A 273 7.82 -3.54 -22.17
N ALA A 274 8.08 -2.63 -21.22
CA ALA A 274 8.92 -1.44 -21.33
C ALA A 274 8.52 -0.35 -22.34
N SER A 275 7.54 -0.51 -23.23
CA SER A 275 7.07 0.59 -24.10
C SER A 275 5.71 0.36 -24.80
N GLY A 276 4.96 -0.71 -24.51
CA GLY A 276 3.73 -1.06 -25.21
C GLY A 276 2.57 -0.08 -25.02
N HIS A 277 1.76 0.09 -26.07
CA HIS A 277 0.51 0.84 -26.07
C HIS A 277 -0.50 0.41 -24.98
N LEU A 278 -0.40 -0.82 -24.46
CA LEU A 278 -1.23 -1.35 -23.36
C LEU A 278 -0.53 -1.34 -21.99
N ASN A 279 0.55 -0.56 -21.82
CA ASN A 279 1.09 -0.35 -20.48
C ASN A 279 0.13 0.53 -19.67
N ALA A 280 0.01 0.26 -18.36
CA ALA A 280 -0.84 1.01 -17.43
C ALA A 280 -0.60 2.53 -17.50
N ALA A 281 0.62 2.98 -17.83
CA ALA A 281 0.94 4.39 -18.05
C ALA A 281 -0.01 5.10 -19.03
N GLY A 282 -0.33 4.47 -20.17
CA GLY A 282 -1.19 5.06 -21.21
C GLY A 282 -2.64 5.19 -20.77
N ALA A 283 -3.13 4.27 -19.93
CA ALA A 283 -4.49 4.33 -19.39
C ALA A 283 -4.67 5.54 -18.46
N HIS A 284 -3.66 5.88 -17.67
CA HIS A 284 -3.70 7.07 -16.81
C HIS A 284 -3.62 8.37 -17.63
N VAL A 285 -2.91 8.38 -18.76
CA VAL A 285 -2.92 9.54 -19.69
C VAL A 285 -4.33 9.80 -20.25
N LEU A 286 -5.06 8.75 -20.62
CA LEU A 286 -6.45 8.90 -21.06
C LEU A 286 -7.30 9.53 -19.95
N THR A 287 -7.15 9.07 -18.71
CA THR A 287 -7.88 9.61 -17.55
C THR A 287 -7.57 11.09 -17.34
N PHE A 288 -6.29 11.48 -17.43
CA PHE A 288 -5.86 12.88 -17.38
C PHE A 288 -6.54 13.70 -18.48
N LEU A 289 -6.47 13.26 -19.74
CA LEU A 289 -7.02 13.99 -20.87
C LEU A 289 -8.53 14.16 -20.79
N LEU A 290 -9.25 13.21 -20.18
CA LEU A 290 -10.68 13.32 -19.93
C LEU A 290 -11.02 14.40 -18.88
N LEU A 291 -10.18 14.54 -17.85
CA LEU A 291 -10.33 15.57 -16.82
C LEU A 291 -9.89 16.96 -17.30
N ALA A 292 -8.91 17.03 -18.19
CA ALA A 292 -8.33 18.27 -18.71
C ALA A 292 -9.18 18.96 -19.80
N ARG A 293 -10.37 18.44 -20.13
CA ARG A 293 -11.24 18.96 -21.20
C ARG A 293 -11.92 20.27 -20.86
#